data_AF-A0A248TGG4-F1
#
_entry.id   AF-A0A248TGG4-F1
#
_cell.length_a   1.000
_cell.length_b   1.000
_cell.length_c   1.000
_cell.angle_alpha   90.00
_cell.angle_beta   90.00
_cell.angle_gamma   90.00
#
_symmetry.space_group_name_H-M   'P 1'
#
loop_
_entity.id
_entity.type
_entity.pdbx_description
1 polymer ?
#
loop_
_entity_poly.entity_id
_entity_poly.type
_entity_poly.pdbx_seq_one_letter_code
_entity_poly.pdbx_strand_id
1 'polypeptide(L)' 'MTPEQLEGKLEKSLERFNLEMQSYRDTFNQTHKEDVLIKEDLDYLYKHTYYTLNDFKNEIIEYIKKNNQ' A
#
# COMPACT_ATOMS: atom_id res chain seq x y z
N MET A 1 -2.53 -4.74 21.75
CA MET A 1 -2.33 -5.29 20.40
C MET A 1 -1.08 -6.13 20.49
N THR A 2 -1.13 -7.42 20.16
CA THR A 2 0.06 -8.28 20.23
C THR A 2 0.93 -8.07 18.98
N PRO A 3 2.21 -8.50 19.00
CA PRO A 3 3.07 -8.48 17.82
C PRO A 3 2.44 -9.17 16.61
N GLU A 4 1.79 -10.33 16.80
CA GLU A 4 1.16 -11.11 15.72
C GLU A 4 -0.05 -10.36 15.12
N GLN A 5 -0.78 -9.62 15.96
CA GLN A 5 -1.87 -8.76 15.48
C GLN A 5 -1.34 -7.58 14.65
N LEU A 6 -0.22 -6.98 15.05
CA LEU A 6 0.43 -5.92 14.28
C LEU A 6 0.92 -6.46 12.94
N GLU A 7 1.66 -7.57 12.95
CA GLU A 7 2.16 -8.24 11.74
C GLU A 7 1.03 -8.52 10.76
N GLY A 8 -0.07 -9.14 11.22
CA GLY A 8 -1.22 -9.42 10.37
C GLY A 8 -1.90 -8.16 9.81
N LYS A 9 -1.85 -7.02 10.50
CA LYS A 9 -2.36 -5.75 9.96
C LYS A 9 -1.42 -5.11 8.93
N LEU A 10 -0.11 -5.19 9.16
CA LEU A 10 0.90 -4.71 8.20
C LEU A 10 0.83 -5.56 6.91
N GLU A 11 0.75 -6.88 7.05
CA GLU A 11 0.66 -7.79 5.91
C GLU A 11 -0.60 -7.57 5.09
N LYS A 12 -1.76 -7.36 5.73
CA LYS A 12 -3.00 -6.96 5.01
C LYS A 12 -2.87 -5.67 4.22
N SER A 13 -2.08 -4.72 4.72
CA SER A 13 -1.86 -3.44 4.03
C SER A 13 -0.94 -3.62 2.82
N LEU A 14 0.06 -4.51 2.91
CA LEU A 14 0.90 -4.91 1.77
C LEU A 14 0.13 -5.72 0.74
N GLU A 15 -0.68 -6.68 1.18
CA GLU A 15 -1.46 -7.53 0.29
C GLU A 15 -2.42 -6.68 -0.55
N ARG A 16 -3.09 -5.71 0.08
CA ARG A 16 -3.94 -4.74 -0.61
C ARG A 16 -3.16 -3.92 -1.64
N PHE A 17 -2.02 -3.37 -1.26
CA PHE A 17 -1.16 -2.64 -2.19
C PHE A 17 -0.74 -3.52 -3.37
N ASN A 18 -0.33 -4.76 -3.11
CA ASN A 18 0.06 -5.70 -4.14
C ASN A 18 -1.09 -6.02 -5.10
N LEU A 19 -2.30 -6.27 -4.59
CA LEU A 19 -3.48 -6.50 -5.43
C LEU A 19 -3.83 -5.28 -6.29
N GLU A 20 -3.76 -4.07 -5.72
CA GLU A 20 -3.98 -2.82 -6.45
C GLU A 20 -2.93 -2.61 -7.55
N MET A 21 -1.65 -2.90 -7.28
CA MET A 21 -0.57 -2.77 -8.26
C MET A 21 -0.64 -3.85 -9.35
N GLN A 22 -1.01 -5.07 -9.00
CA GLN A 22 -1.23 -6.14 -9.98
C GLN A 22 -2.39 -5.78 -10.92
N SER A 23 -3.51 -5.33 -10.36
CA SER A 23 -4.65 -4.88 -11.16
C SER A 23 -4.26 -3.71 -12.07
N TYR A 24 -3.47 -2.77 -11.58
CA TYR A 24 -2.97 -1.65 -12.37
C TYR A 24 -2.12 -2.12 -13.55
N ARG A 25 -1.13 -2.99 -13.29
CA ARG A 25 -0.25 -3.56 -14.31
C ARG A 25 -1.04 -4.36 -15.34
N ASP A 26 -1.98 -5.20 -14.91
CA ASP A 26 -2.73 -6.09 -15.79
C ASP A 26 -3.71 -5.31 -16.70
N THR A 27 -4.09 -4.09 -16.30
CA THR A 27 -4.95 -3.18 -17.08
C THR A 27 -4.18 -2.06 -17.79
N PHE A 28 -2.86 -1.98 -17.60
CA PHE A 28 -2.00 -0.91 -18.13
C PHE A 28 -2.14 -0.76 -19.66
N ASN A 29 -2.06 -1.86 -20.40
CA ASN A 29 -2.17 -1.85 -21.87
C ASN A 29 -3.59 -1.62 -22.39
N GLN A 30 -4.60 -1.61 -21.52
CA GLN A 30 -5.97 -1.24 -21.88
C GLN A 30 -6.16 0.27 -21.86
N THR A 31 -5.41 0.97 -21.02
CA THR A 31 -5.48 2.42 -20.84
C THR A 31 -4.37 3.17 -21.59
N HIS A 32 -3.23 2.52 -21.83
CA HIS A 32 -2.09 3.09 -22.52
C HIS A 32 -1.97 2.52 -23.94
N LYS A 33 -1.80 3.40 -24.92
CA LYS A 33 -1.58 3.02 -26.34
C LYS A 33 -0.12 2.67 -26.63
N GLU A 34 0.78 3.01 -25.72
CA GLU A 34 2.22 2.83 -25.82
C GLU A 34 2.73 2.26 -24.49
N ASP A 35 3.78 1.42 -24.53
CA ASP A 35 4.40 0.83 -23.33
C ASP A 35 5.30 1.85 -22.61
N VAL A 36 4.76 3.03 -22.29
CA VAL A 36 5.46 4.11 -21.61
C VAL A 36 4.66 4.61 -20.42
N LEU A 37 5.35 4.81 -19.30
CA LEU A 37 4.76 5.42 -18.11
C LEU A 37 4.54 6.91 -18.35
N ILE A 38 3.32 7.38 -18.12
CA ILE A 38 2.94 8.79 -18.09
C ILE A 38 2.86 9.30 -16.65
N LYS A 39 2.65 10.60 -16.50
CA LYS A 39 2.61 11.24 -15.19
C LYS A 39 1.54 10.61 -14.28
N GLU A 40 0.39 10.29 -14.85
CA GLU A 40 -0.74 9.70 -14.14
C GLU A 40 -0.39 8.34 -13.51
N ASP A 41 0.46 7.53 -14.17
CA ASP A 41 0.98 6.29 -13.60
C ASP A 41 1.87 6.55 -12.40
N LEU A 42 2.75 7.55 -12.50
CA LEU A 42 3.65 7.94 -11.43
C LEU A 42 2.86 8.50 -10.24
N ASP A 43 1.82 9.30 -10.51
CA ASP A 43 0.92 9.83 -9.48
C ASP A 43 0.13 8.70 -8.79
N TYR A 44 -0.31 7.68 -9.55
CA TYR A 44 -0.96 6.49 -9.01
C TYR A 44 0.00 5.71 -8.10
N LEU A 45 1.19 5.37 -8.60
CA LEU A 45 2.21 4.66 -7.82
C LEU A 45 2.59 5.42 -6.55
N TYR A 46 2.81 6.73 -6.66
CA TYR A 46 3.14 7.61 -5.53
C TYR A 46 2.03 7.58 -4.48
N LYS A 47 0.78 7.79 -4.89
CA LYS A 47 -0.37 7.85 -3.99
C LYS A 47 -0.56 6.55 -3.23
N HIS A 48 -0.55 5.42 -3.95
CA HIS A 48 -0.77 4.11 -3.33
C HIS A 48 0.39 3.73 -2.39
N THR A 49 1.64 4.01 -2.79
CA THR A 49 2.81 3.81 -1.93
C THR A 49 2.71 4.65 -0.65
N TYR A 50 2.36 5.94 -0.79
CA TYR A 50 2.23 6.84 0.35
C TYR A 50 1.14 6.36 1.32
N TYR A 51 -0.01 5.91 0.82
CA TYR A 51 -1.09 5.39 1.67
C TYR A 51 -0.69 4.14 2.42
N THR A 52 -0.05 3.17 1.77
CA THR A 52 0.45 1.97 2.46
C THR A 52 1.44 2.31 3.57
N LEU A 53 2.38 3.21 3.32
CA LEU A 53 3.34 3.66 4.33
C LEU A 53 2.67 4.45 5.47
N ASN A 54 1.65 5.23 5.17
CA ASN A 54 0.89 5.94 6.19
C ASN A 54 0.08 4.99 7.07
N ASP A 55 -0.53 3.95 6.49
CA ASP A 55 -1.25 2.91 7.22
C ASP A 55 -0.29 2.14 8.13
N PHE A 56 0.87 1.75 7.63
CA PHE A 56 1.95 1.15 8.42
C PHE A 56 2.30 1.99 9.65
N LYS A 57 2.60 3.28 9.43
CA LYS A 57 2.93 4.22 10.50
C LYS A 57 1.82 4.27 11.54
N ASN A 58 0.57 4.33 11.12
CA ASN A 58 -0.57 4.43 12.04
C ASN A 58 -0.70 3.15 12.89
N GLU A 59 -0.56 1.98 12.28
CA GLU A 59 -0.65 0.69 12.98
C GLU A 59 0.49 0.50 13.99
N ILE A 60 1.71 0.89 13.62
CA ILE A 60 2.87 0.88 14.53
C ILE A 60 2.65 1.85 15.70
N ILE A 61 2.17 3.07 15.44
CA ILE A 61 1.88 4.05 16.51
C ILE A 61 0.79 3.51 17.45
N GLU A 62 -0.26 2.88 16.90
CA GLU A 62 -1.33 2.28 17.72
C GLU A 62 -0.78 1.16 18.61
N TYR A 63 0.08 0.29 18.05
CA TYR A 63 0.77 -0.75 18.80
C TYR A 63 1.60 -0.16 19.95
N ILE A 64 2.44 0.84 19.67
CA ILE A 64 3.28 1.49 20.69
C ILE A 64 2.40 2.10 21.79
N LYS A 65 1.37 2.86 21.44
CA LYS A 65 0.46 3.51 22.41
C LYS A 65 -0.23 2.49 23.32
N LYS A 66 -0.62 1.33 22.79
CA LYS A 66 -1.33 0.29 23.55
C LYS A 66 -0.42 -0.57 24.43
N ASN A 67 0.88 -0.61 24.17
CA ASN A 67 1.82 -1.46 24.91
C ASN A 67 2.79 -0.65 25.81
N ASN A 68 2.86 0.68 25.64
CA ASN A 68 3.57 1.60 26.54
C ASN A 68 2.64 2.28 27.58
N GLN A 69 1.38 1.84 27.66
CA GLN A 69 0.45 2.14 28.76
C GLN A 69 0.44 0.99 29.75
#